data_AF-A0A8H5YMS1-F1
#
_entry.id   AF-A0A8H5YMS1-F1
#
_cell.length_a   1.000
_cell.length_b   1.000
_cell.length_c   1.000
_cell.angle_alpha   90.00
_cell.angle_beta   90.00
_cell.angle_gamma   90.00
#
_symmetry.space_group_name_H-M   'P 1'
#
loop_
_entity.id
_entity.type
_entity.pdbx_description
1 polymer ?
#
loop_
_entity_poly.entity_id
_entity_poly.type
_entity_poly.pdbx_seq_one_letter_code
_entity_poly.pdbx_strand_id
1 'polypeptide(L)'
;MTSPLPPLRRIVTGHNDTGQATIKYDDKVTAKIVPQGVALRSLGITDSSPVDLLSLGGNADAEVGFVNNGSVFRIVDFPPRSSGYMHHVISIDYVIVQKGTVVLVLDDECKTSVGEGDVVVQQGTMHGWDSYG
;
A
#
# COMPACT_ATOMS: atom_id res chain seq x y z
N MET A 1 -0.33 0.25 22.30
CA MET A 1 -0.39 0.05 20.84
C MET A 1 -1.85 0.07 20.44
N THR A 2 -2.24 0.96 19.53
CA THR A 2 -3.59 0.95 18.96
C THR A 2 -3.75 -0.26 18.04
N SER A 3 -4.92 -0.88 18.03
CA SER A 3 -5.25 -1.90 17.04
C SER A 3 -5.16 -1.28 15.63
N PRO A 4 -4.71 -2.05 14.61
CA PRO A 4 -4.90 -1.67 13.22
C PRO A 4 -6.36 -1.33 12.93
N LEU A 5 -6.59 -0.58 11.84
CA LEU A 5 -7.94 -0.30 11.39
C LEU A 5 -8.69 -1.61 11.06
N PRO A 6 -10.04 -1.60 11.07
CA PRO A 6 -10.83 -2.80 10.79
C PRO A 6 -10.45 -3.47 9.45
N PRO A 7 -10.65 -4.79 9.30
CA PRO A 7 -10.38 -5.50 8.06
C PRO A 7 -11.08 -4.85 6.86
N LEU A 8 -10.37 -4.78 5.73
CA LEU A 8 -10.90 -4.24 4.47
C LEU A 8 -11.52 -5.37 3.65
N ARG A 9 -12.72 -5.16 3.10
CA ARG A 9 -13.26 -6.05 2.06
C ARG A 9 -12.49 -5.85 0.75
N ARG A 10 -11.96 -6.92 0.17
CA ARG A 10 -11.29 -6.92 -1.13
C ARG A 10 -12.04 -7.84 -2.08
N ILE A 11 -12.29 -7.34 -3.28
CA ILE A 11 -12.92 -8.08 -4.36
C ILE A 11 -11.92 -8.14 -5.52
N VAL A 12 -11.58 -9.35 -5.96
CA VAL A 12 -10.65 -9.59 -7.07
C VAL A 12 -11.42 -10.26 -8.21
N THR A 13 -11.30 -9.73 -9.41
CA THR A 13 -11.92 -10.26 -10.62
C THR A 13 -10.95 -11.10 -11.44
N GLY A 14 -11.47 -11.95 -12.31
CA GLY A 14 -10.69 -12.72 -13.28
C GLY A 14 -11.58 -13.29 -14.38
N HIS A 15 -11.09 -14.32 -15.05
CA HIS A 15 -11.86 -15.11 -16.02
C HIS A 15 -11.94 -16.58 -15.57
N ASN A 16 -13.04 -17.26 -15.86
CA ASN A 16 -13.18 -18.70 -15.66
C ASN A 16 -12.62 -19.50 -16.86
N ASP A 17 -12.74 -20.82 -16.84
CA ASP A 17 -12.22 -21.73 -17.89
C ASP A 17 -12.85 -21.51 -19.28
N THR A 18 -14.00 -20.83 -19.36
CA THR A 18 -14.66 -20.48 -20.64
C THR A 18 -14.35 -19.06 -21.10
N GLY A 19 -13.48 -18.33 -20.39
CA GLY A 19 -13.11 -16.95 -20.70
C GLY A 19 -14.14 -15.90 -20.28
N GLN A 20 -15.12 -16.24 -19.43
CA GLN A 20 -16.11 -15.29 -18.92
C GLN A 20 -15.60 -14.58 -17.66
N ALA A 21 -15.89 -13.27 -17.54
CA ALA A 21 -15.54 -12.49 -16.37
C ALA A 21 -16.24 -13.02 -15.10
N THR A 22 -15.50 -13.12 -14.00
CA THR A 22 -15.99 -13.67 -12.72
C THR A 22 -15.30 -13.04 -11.51
N ILE A 23 -15.88 -13.24 -10.31
CA ILE A 23 -15.23 -12.92 -9.03
C ILE A 23 -14.32 -14.09 -8.65
N LYS A 24 -13.02 -13.82 -8.53
CA LYS A 24 -12.01 -14.79 -8.11
C LYS A 24 -11.91 -14.85 -6.58
N TYR A 25 -11.95 -13.69 -5.92
CA TYR A 25 -11.92 -13.58 -4.45
C TYR A 25 -12.88 -12.48 -3.98
N ASP A 26 -13.58 -12.73 -2.88
CA ASP A 26 -14.33 -11.74 -2.09
C ASP A 26 -14.02 -12.03 -0.62
N ASP A 27 -13.02 -11.32 -0.09
CA ASP A 27 -12.43 -11.62 1.21
C ASP A 27 -12.27 -10.37 2.07
N LYS A 28 -11.92 -10.61 3.35
CA LYS A 28 -11.55 -9.55 4.30
C LYS A 28 -10.05 -9.64 4.56
N VAL A 29 -9.31 -8.60 4.17
CA VAL A 29 -7.87 -8.50 4.38
C VAL A 29 -7.58 -7.80 5.70
N THR A 30 -6.87 -8.50 6.58
CA THR A 30 -6.43 -8.00 7.89
C THR A 30 -4.99 -7.50 7.80
N ALA A 31 -4.66 -6.47 8.57
CA ALA A 31 -3.30 -5.94 8.63
C ALA A 31 -2.36 -6.84 9.42
N LYS A 32 -1.09 -6.89 9.01
CA LYS A 32 0.02 -7.46 9.77
C LYS A 32 0.92 -6.33 10.26
N ILE A 33 1.23 -6.29 11.56
CA ILE A 33 2.20 -5.34 12.10
C ILE A 33 3.59 -5.82 11.70
N VAL A 34 4.37 -4.95 11.06
CA VAL A 34 5.76 -5.24 10.65
C VAL A 34 6.77 -4.69 11.67
N PRO A 35 8.05 -5.11 11.63
CA PRO A 35 9.06 -4.63 12.58
C PRO A 35 9.21 -3.11 12.65
N GLN A 36 8.86 -2.40 11.58
CA GLN A 36 8.82 -0.93 11.49
C GLN A 36 7.68 -0.29 12.30
N GLY A 37 6.84 -1.08 12.97
CA GLY A 37 5.77 -0.60 13.85
C GLY A 37 4.48 -0.19 13.13
N VAL A 38 4.48 -0.10 11.80
CA VAL A 38 3.27 0.13 10.98
C VAL A 38 2.51 -1.16 10.74
N ALA A 39 1.21 -1.06 10.45
CA ALA A 39 0.42 -2.21 10.02
C ALA A 39 0.22 -2.20 8.50
N LEU A 40 0.52 -3.31 7.83
CA LEU A 40 0.43 -3.43 6.37
C LEU A 40 -0.70 -4.37 5.95
N ARG A 41 -1.43 -3.99 4.90
CA ARG A 41 -2.41 -4.80 4.19
C ARG A 41 -2.03 -4.84 2.71
N SER A 42 -1.45 -5.93 2.23
CA SER A 42 -1.23 -6.14 0.80
C SER A 42 -2.55 -6.49 0.12
N LEU A 43 -2.87 -5.82 -0.98
CA LEU A 43 -4.13 -5.99 -1.72
C LEU A 43 -3.92 -6.66 -3.07
N GLY A 44 -2.80 -6.37 -3.73
CA GLY A 44 -2.40 -6.98 -5.00
C GLY A 44 -0.94 -6.67 -5.32
N ILE A 45 -0.25 -7.63 -5.92
CA ILE A 45 1.18 -7.57 -6.25
C ILE A 45 1.37 -8.17 -7.63
N THR A 46 2.17 -7.51 -8.47
CA THR A 46 2.67 -8.03 -9.75
C THR A 46 4.18 -7.95 -9.75
N ASP A 47 4.86 -8.88 -10.40
CA ASP A 47 6.32 -8.93 -10.51
C ASP A 47 6.87 -8.21 -11.76
N SER A 48 5.97 -7.78 -12.64
CA SER A 48 6.28 -7.18 -13.94
C SER A 48 5.29 -6.08 -14.32
N SER A 49 5.75 -5.17 -15.17
CA SER A 49 4.97 -4.12 -15.82
C SER A 49 5.44 -3.95 -17.27
N PRO A 50 4.60 -4.24 -18.29
CA PRO A 50 3.22 -4.71 -18.18
C PRO A 50 3.15 -6.12 -17.55
N VAL A 51 2.08 -6.37 -16.79
CA VAL A 51 1.82 -7.66 -16.15
C VAL A 51 1.20 -8.66 -17.13
N ASP A 52 1.61 -9.93 -17.05
CA ASP A 52 0.87 -11.03 -17.69
C ASP A 52 -0.38 -11.39 -16.86
N LEU A 53 -1.54 -11.00 -17.37
CA LEU A 53 -2.82 -11.24 -16.70
C LEU A 53 -3.26 -12.71 -16.76
N LEU A 54 -2.70 -13.53 -17.67
CA LEU A 54 -3.05 -14.94 -17.79
C LEU A 54 -2.41 -15.78 -16.68
N SER A 55 -1.24 -15.37 -16.20
CA SER A 55 -0.52 -16.01 -15.10
C SER A 55 -0.80 -15.40 -13.73
N LEU A 56 -1.60 -14.33 -13.65
CA LEU A 56 -1.86 -13.63 -12.40
C LEU A 56 -2.68 -14.48 -11.42
N GLY A 57 -1.99 -15.09 -10.46
CA GLY A 57 -2.57 -15.93 -9.42
C GLY A 57 -3.55 -15.20 -8.48
N GLY A 58 -3.53 -13.87 -8.43
CA GLY A 58 -4.34 -13.07 -7.50
C GLY A 58 -3.85 -13.12 -6.04
N ASN A 59 -2.67 -13.68 -5.81
CA ASN A 59 -2.06 -13.77 -4.48
C ASN A 59 -1.59 -12.39 -4.03
N ALA A 60 -2.26 -11.83 -3.02
CA ALA A 60 -1.74 -10.69 -2.26
C ALA A 60 -0.76 -11.12 -1.16
N ASP A 61 -0.57 -12.43 -0.97
CA ASP A 61 0.32 -13.01 0.03
C ASP A 61 1.77 -13.13 -0.44
N ALA A 62 2.11 -12.67 -1.64
CA ALA A 62 3.50 -12.58 -2.05
C ALA A 62 4.25 -11.59 -1.13
N GLU A 63 5.36 -12.01 -0.55
CA GLU A 63 6.27 -11.07 0.13
C GLU A 63 6.93 -10.20 -0.93
N VAL A 64 6.80 -8.88 -0.79
CA VAL A 64 7.47 -7.93 -1.68
C VAL A 64 8.55 -7.24 -0.89
N GLY A 65 9.79 -7.36 -1.39
CA GLY A 65 10.88 -6.51 -0.96
C GLY A 65 10.64 -5.05 -1.33
N PHE A 66 11.53 -4.15 -0.92
CA PHE A 66 11.41 -2.72 -1.26
C PHE A 66 11.46 -2.44 -2.77
N VAL A 67 11.96 -3.36 -3.58
CA VAL A 67 12.08 -3.22 -5.04
C VAL A 67 11.20 -4.27 -5.71
N ASN A 68 10.43 -3.83 -6.70
CA ASN A 68 9.55 -4.65 -7.51
C ASN A 68 9.60 -4.16 -8.97
N ASN A 69 9.67 -5.07 -9.94
CA ASN A 69 9.62 -4.74 -11.37
C ASN A 69 8.17 -4.61 -11.88
N GLY A 70 7.17 -4.90 -11.04
CA GLY A 70 5.76 -4.68 -11.30
C GLY A 70 5.16 -3.62 -10.39
N SER A 71 4.02 -3.96 -9.78
CA SER A 71 3.23 -3.04 -8.97
C SER A 71 2.94 -3.63 -7.59
N VAL A 72 2.81 -2.76 -6.59
CA VAL A 72 2.39 -3.11 -5.24
C VAL A 72 1.20 -2.22 -4.88
N PHE A 73 0.06 -2.84 -4.61
CA PHE A 73 -1.09 -2.14 -4.05
C PHE A 73 -1.31 -2.60 -2.62
N ARG A 74 -1.19 -1.66 -1.67
CA ARG A 74 -1.26 -1.94 -0.23
C ARG A 74 -1.85 -0.76 0.54
N ILE A 75 -2.32 -1.03 1.76
CA ILE A 75 -2.67 -0.01 2.76
C ILE A 75 -1.65 -0.07 3.89
N VAL A 76 -1.27 1.11 4.37
CA VAL A 76 -0.37 1.30 5.51
C VAL A 76 -1.12 2.06 6.60
N ASP A 77 -1.22 1.47 7.79
CA ASP A 77 -1.73 2.15 8.97
C ASP A 77 -0.53 2.65 9.79
N PHE A 78 -0.40 3.97 9.86
CA PHE A 78 0.58 4.64 10.70
C PHE A 78 0.02 4.78 12.13
N PRO A 79 0.68 4.22 13.16
CA PRO A 79 0.23 4.38 14.54
C PRO A 79 0.23 5.86 14.96
N PRO A 80 -0.61 6.23 15.94
CA PRO A 80 -0.52 7.53 16.58
C PRO A 80 0.87 7.83 17.11
N ARG A 81 1.32 9.09 16.96
CA ARG A 81 2.62 9.57 17.45
C ARG A 81 3.79 8.70 16.97
N SER A 82 3.78 8.36 15.67
CA SER A 82 4.86 7.61 15.04
C SER A 82 5.64 8.49 14.07
N SER A 83 6.91 8.16 13.89
CA SER A 83 7.76 8.75 12.86
C SER A 83 8.15 7.69 11.85
N GLY A 84 8.01 8.05 10.58
CA GLY A 84 8.34 7.18 9.47
C GLY A 84 9.86 7.10 9.28
N TYR A 85 10.32 5.98 8.73
CA TYR A 85 11.71 5.86 8.29
C TYR A 85 11.90 6.66 7.00
N MET A 86 12.89 7.55 6.97
CA MET A 86 13.29 8.20 5.72
C MET A 86 13.88 7.15 4.77
N HIS A 87 13.28 7.02 3.60
CA HIS A 87 13.71 6.08 2.55
C HIS A 87 13.32 6.59 1.16
N HIS A 88 13.89 5.97 0.14
CA HIS A 88 13.47 6.16 -1.24
C HIS A 88 13.38 4.79 -1.92
N VAL A 89 12.54 4.72 -2.94
CA VAL A 89 12.37 3.54 -3.78
C VAL A 89 12.41 3.99 -5.23
N ILE A 90 12.96 3.17 -6.12
CA ILE A 90 12.94 3.42 -7.56
C ILE A 90 11.53 3.06 -8.08
N SER A 91 10.56 3.90 -7.76
CA SER A 91 9.15 3.73 -8.12
C SER A 91 8.45 5.10 -8.27
N ILE A 92 7.28 5.07 -8.89
CA ILE A 92 6.27 6.10 -8.72
C ILE A 92 5.19 5.55 -7.78
N ASP A 93 4.88 6.27 -6.71
CA ASP A 93 3.87 5.85 -5.74
C ASP A 93 2.66 6.80 -5.80
N TYR A 94 1.47 6.22 -5.85
CA TYR A 94 0.21 6.95 -5.73
C TYR A 94 -0.35 6.72 -4.33
N VAL A 95 -0.15 7.69 -3.45
CA VAL A 95 -0.62 7.62 -2.06
C VAL A 95 -1.95 8.34 -1.95
N ILE A 96 -2.93 7.67 -1.37
CA ILE A 96 -4.26 8.23 -1.10
C ILE A 96 -4.53 8.04 0.39
N VAL A 97 -4.76 9.13 1.11
CA VAL A 97 -5.07 9.05 2.54
C VAL A 97 -6.54 8.68 2.70
N GLN A 98 -6.79 7.43 3.10
CA GLN A 98 -8.16 6.91 3.25
C GLN A 98 -8.85 7.39 4.52
N LYS A 99 -8.08 7.69 5.58
CA LYS A 99 -8.60 8.10 6.88
C LYS A 99 -7.55 8.85 7.69
N GLY A 100 -7.98 9.92 8.38
CA GLY A 100 -7.13 10.67 9.29
C GLY A 100 -6.16 11.61 8.59
N THR A 101 -4.99 11.84 9.18
CA THR A 101 -3.98 12.77 8.64
C THR A 101 -2.59 12.23 8.93
N VAL A 102 -1.71 12.32 7.93
CA VAL A 102 -0.28 12.02 8.05
C VAL A 102 0.53 13.24 7.59
N VAL A 103 1.82 13.26 7.89
CA VAL A 103 2.74 14.31 7.47
C VAL A 103 3.80 13.71 6.57
N LEU A 104 3.84 14.14 5.32
CA LEU A 104 4.92 13.84 4.39
C LEU A 104 6.14 14.68 4.76
N VAL A 105 7.26 14.01 5.01
CA VAL A 105 8.56 14.63 5.30
C VAL A 105 9.50 14.33 4.14
N LEU A 106 10.16 15.35 3.60
CA LEU A 106 11.19 15.24 2.57
C LEU A 106 12.60 15.43 3.16
N ASP A 107 13.64 15.17 2.37
CA ASP A 107 15.04 15.22 2.79
C ASP A 107 15.60 16.64 3.02
N ASP A 108 14.94 17.66 2.50
CA ASP A 108 15.17 19.06 2.83
C ASP A 108 14.44 19.53 4.11
N GLU A 109 13.90 18.59 4.87
CA GLU A 109 13.09 18.79 6.08
C GLU A 109 11.71 19.45 5.82
N CYS A 110 11.30 19.65 4.56
CA CYS A 110 9.96 20.13 4.25
C CYS A 110 8.91 19.14 4.76
N LYS A 111 7.88 19.69 5.42
CA LYS A 111 6.77 18.94 5.99
C LYS A 111 5.45 19.41 5.41
N THR A 112 4.68 18.48 4.86
CA THR A 112 3.34 18.75 4.31
C THR A 112 2.32 17.88 5.02
N SER A 113 1.27 18.50 5.57
CA SER A 113 0.13 17.75 6.12
C SER A 113 -0.72 17.22 4.97
N VAL A 114 -1.06 15.94 5.02
CA VAL A 114 -1.84 15.22 4.00
C VAL A 114 -3.03 14.56 4.70
N GLY A 115 -4.23 15.08 4.46
CA GLY A 115 -5.46 14.70 5.14
C GLY A 115 -6.31 13.71 4.35
N GLU A 116 -7.43 13.27 4.93
CA GLU A 116 -8.37 12.34 4.32
C GLU A 116 -8.87 12.83 2.95
N GLY A 117 -8.74 11.98 1.93
CA GLY A 117 -9.08 12.28 0.54
C GLY A 117 -7.95 12.92 -0.27
N ASP A 118 -6.89 13.41 0.38
CA ASP A 118 -5.73 13.96 -0.32
C ASP A 118 -4.92 12.85 -1.02
N VAL A 119 -4.26 13.25 -2.11
CA VAL A 119 -3.46 12.38 -2.96
C VAL A 119 -2.04 12.94 -3.08
N VAL A 120 -1.04 12.07 -2.98
CA VAL A 120 0.36 12.37 -3.27
C VAL A 120 0.83 11.49 -4.42
N VAL A 121 1.43 12.13 -5.43
CA VAL A 121 2.15 11.45 -6.51
C VAL A 121 3.64 11.54 -6.18
N GLN A 122 4.21 10.46 -5.64
CA GLN A 122 5.59 10.43 -5.19
C GLN A 122 6.50 9.92 -6.32
N GLN A 123 7.48 10.72 -6.73
CA GLN A 123 8.33 10.43 -7.89
C GLN A 123 9.74 9.99 -7.45
N GLY A 124 9.83 8.88 -6.70
CA GLY A 124 11.11 8.28 -6.28
C GLY A 124 11.94 9.15 -5.33
N THR A 125 11.33 10.12 -4.67
CA THR A 125 11.98 11.05 -3.74
C THR A 125 12.25 10.40 -2.39
N MET A 126 13.31 10.87 -1.72
CA MET A 126 13.59 10.53 -0.33
C MET A 126 12.49 11.10 0.56
N HIS A 127 11.82 10.23 1.32
CA HIS A 127 10.65 10.63 2.09
C HIS A 127 10.40 9.79 3.35
N GLY A 128 9.62 10.36 4.26
CA GLY A 128 9.11 9.73 5.47
C GLY A 128 7.66 10.14 5.71
N TRP A 129 6.98 9.36 6.54
CA TRP A 129 5.57 9.56 6.89
C TRP A 129 5.42 9.58 8.40
N ASP A 130 5.18 10.77 8.94
CA ASP A 130 4.91 10.97 10.36
C ASP A 130 3.41 10.96 10.64
N SER A 131 3.04 10.55 11.85
CA SER A 131 1.67 10.66 12.37
C SER A 131 1.74 11.27 13.78
N TYR A 132 1.11 12.42 13.97
CA TYR A 132 1.16 13.17 15.24
C TYR A 132 -0.14 13.07 16.07
N GLY A 133 -1.23 12.61 15.47
CA GLY A 133 -2.55 12.44 16.10
C GLY A 133 -2.75 11.07 16.74
#